data_AF-A0A2E6PK58-F1
#
_entry.id   AF-A0A2E6PK58-F1
#
_cell.length_a   1.000
_cell.length_b   1.000
_cell.length_c   1.000
_cell.angle_alpha   90.00
_cell.angle_beta   90.00
_cell.angle_gamma   90.00
#
_symmetry.space_group_name_H-M   'P 1'
#
loop_
_entity.id
_entity.type
_entity.pdbx_description
1 polymer ?
#
loop_
_entity_poly.entity_id
_entity_poly.type
_entity_poly.pdbx_seq_one_letter_code
_entity_poly.pdbx_strand_id
1 'polypeptide(L)'
;MFPLPERNSDLGTKEQVFGLAFGDQIRTYPLSLFENQALIHDTLADRNVVIFAVASGIGVWAYDHDGHTITRSQSSTDQKTILTDEVGVDWWTEDNALVNLDGSGRTLEQLSNCDSYRFDWYAFYPHTDTHSP
;
A
#
# COMPACT_ATOMS: atom_id res chain seq x y z
N MET A 1 -0.16 45.04 -3.24
CA MET A 1 0.02 44.32 -1.96
C MET A 1 -1.38 44.04 -1.41
N PHE A 2 -1.84 42.79 -1.47
CA PHE A 2 -3.16 42.38 -0.98
C PHE A 2 -2.98 41.16 -0.09
N PRO A 3 -3.49 41.17 1.16
CA PRO A 3 -3.43 40.01 2.03
C PRO A 3 -4.65 39.12 1.77
N LEU A 4 -4.42 37.82 1.60
CA LEU A 4 -5.47 36.80 1.66
C LEU A 4 -5.43 36.19 3.06
N PRO A 5 -6.58 36.03 3.74
CA PRO A 5 -6.65 35.40 5.04
C PRO A 5 -6.32 33.91 4.91
N GLU A 6 -5.56 33.39 5.88
CA GLU A 6 -5.08 32.02 5.97
C GLU A 6 -6.23 31.01 5.87
N ARG A 7 -6.47 30.55 4.65
CA ARG A 7 -7.18 29.31 4.40
C ARG A 7 -6.10 28.25 4.35
N ASN A 8 -6.11 27.37 5.34
CA ASN A 8 -5.32 26.13 5.40
C ASN A 8 -5.33 25.44 4.01
N SER A 9 -4.29 25.65 3.19
CA SER A 9 -4.27 25.34 1.75
C SER A 9 -2.94 24.75 1.27
N ASP A 10 -2.40 23.70 1.89
CA ASP A 10 -1.16 23.11 1.32
C ASP A 10 -1.00 21.59 1.32
N LEU A 11 -1.98 20.80 1.76
CA LEU A 11 -1.89 19.32 1.66
C LEU A 11 -2.99 18.66 0.81
N GLY A 12 -3.84 19.43 0.13
CA GLY A 12 -5.13 18.94 -0.38
C GLY A 12 -5.24 18.56 -1.86
N THR A 13 -4.30 18.92 -2.75
CA THR A 13 -4.62 18.95 -4.20
C THR A 13 -3.72 18.09 -5.09
N LYS A 14 -2.63 17.54 -4.56
CA LYS A 14 -1.66 16.75 -5.34
C LYS A 14 -1.09 15.55 -4.59
N GLU A 15 -1.80 15.11 -3.56
CA GLU A 15 -1.44 13.91 -2.80
C GLU A 15 -1.81 12.67 -3.63
N GLN A 16 -0.80 11.90 -4.02
CA GLN A 16 -1.03 10.60 -4.65
C GLN A 16 -1.51 9.62 -3.58
N VAL A 17 -2.51 8.81 -3.93
CA VAL A 17 -3.08 7.79 -3.04
C VAL A 17 -3.03 6.44 -3.72
N PHE A 18 -2.84 5.40 -2.91
CA PHE A 18 -3.01 4.02 -3.30
C PHE A 18 -4.42 3.58 -2.92
N GLY A 19 -5.23 3.16 -3.89
CA GLY A 19 -6.61 2.71 -3.65
C GLY A 19 -6.73 1.19 -3.66
N LEU A 20 -7.37 0.63 -2.63
CA LEU A 20 -7.84 -0.75 -2.60
C LEU A 20 -9.36 -0.79 -2.64
N ALA A 21 -9.90 -1.66 -3.48
CA ALA A 21 -11.34 -1.86 -3.64
C ALA A 21 -11.67 -3.36 -3.60
N PHE A 22 -12.51 -3.74 -2.64
CA PHE A 22 -13.07 -5.09 -2.50
C PHE A 22 -14.59 -5.01 -2.50
N GLY A 23 -15.21 -5.32 -3.64
CA GLY A 23 -16.66 -5.14 -3.81
C GLY A 23 -17.05 -3.67 -3.62
N ASP A 24 -17.93 -3.40 -2.67
CA ASP A 24 -18.37 -2.04 -2.31
C ASP A 24 -17.48 -1.36 -1.26
N GLN A 25 -16.53 -2.09 -0.65
CA GLN A 25 -15.62 -1.52 0.34
C GLN A 25 -14.35 -1.00 -0.33
N ILE A 26 -14.15 0.31 -0.20
CA ILE A 26 -13.06 1.03 -0.84
C ILE A 26 -12.28 1.79 0.22
N ARG A 27 -10.95 1.66 0.20
CA ARG A 27 -10.05 2.39 1.11
C ARG A 27 -8.87 2.97 0.33
N THR A 28 -8.43 4.15 0.74
CA THR A 28 -7.28 4.83 0.13
C THR A 28 -6.19 5.10 1.16
N TYR A 29 -4.94 5.00 0.74
CA TYR A 29 -3.74 5.17 1.56
C TYR A 29 -2.85 6.24 0.92
N PRO A 30 -2.61 7.38 1.60
CA PRO A 30 -1.66 8.37 1.11
C PRO A 30 -0.27 7.79 0.89
N LEU A 31 0.34 8.08 -0.26
CA LEU A 31 1.70 7.61 -0.55
C LEU A 31 2.74 8.13 0.45
N SER A 32 2.48 9.26 1.08
CA SER A 32 3.31 9.84 2.15
C SER A 32 3.46 8.90 3.36
N LEU A 33 2.53 7.97 3.59
CA LEU A 33 2.67 6.97 4.66
C LEU A 33 3.84 6.01 4.41
N PHE A 34 4.28 5.86 3.15
CA PHE A 34 5.28 4.88 2.75
C PHE A 34 6.67 5.47 2.47
N GLU A 35 6.86 6.78 2.65
CA GLU A 35 8.15 7.48 2.39
C GLU A 35 9.32 6.90 3.21
N ASN A 36 9.04 6.31 4.37
CA ASN A 36 10.04 5.66 5.23
C ASN A 36 9.99 4.13 5.12
N GLN A 37 9.67 3.59 3.93
CA GLN A 37 9.57 2.15 3.69
C GLN A 37 8.58 1.43 4.63
N ALA A 38 7.54 2.14 5.07
CA ALA A 38 6.57 1.62 6.01
C ALA A 38 5.85 0.38 5.47
N LEU A 39 5.57 -0.55 6.39
CA LEU A 39 4.70 -1.71 6.19
C LEU A 39 3.43 -1.43 6.99
N ILE A 40 2.29 -1.42 6.33
CA ILE A 40 0.98 -1.20 6.96
C ILE A 40 0.22 -2.51 6.95
N HIS A 41 -0.27 -2.92 8.11
CA HIS A 41 -1.26 -3.98 8.25
C HIS A 41 -2.64 -3.33 8.38
N ASP A 42 -3.58 -3.78 7.57
CA ASP A 42 -4.95 -3.31 7.63
C ASP A 42 -5.93 -4.46 7.40
N THR A 43 -7.19 -4.26 7.79
CA THR A 43 -8.28 -5.20 7.54
C THR A 43 -9.35 -4.49 6.71
N LEU A 44 -9.61 -5.00 5.50
CA LEU A 44 -10.59 -4.46 4.56
C LEU A 44 -11.46 -5.59 4.01
N ALA A 45 -12.79 -5.45 4.08
CA ALA A 45 -13.74 -6.47 3.62
C ALA A 45 -13.46 -7.89 4.19
N ASP A 46 -13.19 -7.97 5.50
CA ASP A 46 -12.82 -9.20 6.22
C ASP A 46 -11.53 -9.88 5.75
N ARG A 47 -10.71 -9.18 4.96
CA ARG A 47 -9.38 -9.63 4.51
C ARG A 47 -8.30 -8.88 5.26
N ASN A 48 -7.27 -9.61 5.69
CA ASN A 48 -6.12 -9.00 6.31
C ASN A 48 -5.10 -8.68 5.22
N VAL A 49 -4.89 -7.41 4.95
CA VAL A 49 -4.04 -6.92 3.87
C VAL A 49 -2.79 -6.29 4.44
N VAL A 50 -1.66 -6.52 3.76
CA VAL A 50 -0.42 -5.82 4.03
C VAL A 50 -0.06 -4.95 2.84
N ILE A 51 0.28 -3.71 3.12
CA ILE A 51 0.51 -2.67 2.13
C ILE A 51 1.90 -2.07 2.35
N PHE A 52 2.69 -1.93 1.29
CA PHE A 52 4.06 -1.44 1.39
C PHE A 52 4.56 -0.80 0.10
N ALA A 53 5.49 0.15 0.22
CA ALA A 53 6.23 0.67 -0.92
C ALA A 53 7.29 -0.33 -1.39
N VAL A 54 7.29 -0.60 -2.70
CA VAL A 54 8.29 -1.44 -3.35
C VAL A 54 9.56 -0.63 -3.57
N ALA A 55 10.69 -1.21 -3.20
CA ALA A 55 11.98 -0.54 -3.23
C ALA A 55 12.38 -0.01 -4.60
N SER A 56 11.99 -0.69 -5.68
CA SER A 56 12.24 -0.28 -7.07
C SER A 56 11.62 1.08 -7.45
N GLY A 57 10.81 1.68 -6.57
CA GLY A 57 10.11 2.94 -6.81
C GLY A 57 8.86 2.79 -7.69
N ILE A 58 8.51 1.57 -8.09
CA ILE A 58 7.37 1.25 -8.96
C ILE A 58 6.08 1.10 -8.10
N GLY A 59 5.84 2.07 -7.22
CA GLY A 59 4.58 2.19 -6.49
C GLY A 59 4.44 1.40 -5.18
N VAL A 60 3.20 1.34 -4.71
CA VAL A 60 2.78 0.67 -3.47
C VAL A 60 2.05 -0.61 -3.84
N TRP A 61 2.40 -1.70 -3.18
CA TRP A 61 1.77 -3.00 -3.40
C TRP A 61 0.97 -3.40 -2.18
N ALA A 62 -0.07 -4.19 -2.41
CA ALA A 62 -0.84 -4.83 -1.37
C ALA A 62 -1.03 -6.31 -1.67
N TYR A 63 -1.02 -7.14 -0.64
CA TYR A 63 -1.34 -8.55 -0.73
C TYR A 63 -2.20 -8.96 0.48
N ASP A 64 -2.99 -10.01 0.26
CA ASP A 64 -3.72 -10.67 1.34
C ASP A 64 -2.73 -11.57 2.09
N HIS A 65 -2.61 -11.35 3.38
CA HIS A 65 -1.73 -12.14 4.23
C HIS A 65 -2.48 -13.25 4.97
N ASP A 66 -3.79 -13.40 4.77
CA ASP A 66 -4.63 -14.47 5.34
C ASP A 66 -4.47 -14.65 6.87
N GLY A 67 -4.09 -13.58 7.57
CA GLY A 67 -3.82 -13.59 9.02
C GLY A 67 -2.37 -13.89 9.45
N HIS A 68 -1.46 -14.16 8.51
CA HIS A 68 -0.02 -14.32 8.74
C HIS A 68 0.69 -13.02 9.12
N THR A 69 1.51 -13.00 10.17
CA THR A 69 2.22 -11.75 10.52
C THR A 69 3.41 -11.58 9.59
N ILE A 70 3.38 -10.54 8.79
CA ILE A 70 4.48 -10.22 7.89
C ILE A 70 5.26 -9.02 8.41
N THR A 71 6.58 -9.07 8.26
CA THR A 71 7.49 -7.99 8.67
C THR A 71 8.40 -7.65 7.51
N ARG A 72 8.85 -6.39 7.43
CA ARG A 72 9.82 -6.00 6.39
C ARG A 72 11.21 -6.44 6.83
N SER A 73 11.89 -7.24 6.01
CA SER A 73 13.24 -7.71 6.30
C SER A 73 14.25 -6.58 6.17
N GLN A 74 15.22 -6.54 7.09
CA GLN A 74 16.36 -5.62 7.04
C GLN A 74 17.29 -5.88 5.84
N SER A 75 17.17 -7.05 5.21
CA SER A 75 17.89 -7.38 3.97
C SER A 75 17.25 -6.78 2.72
N SER A 76 16.14 -6.04 2.86
CA SER A 76 15.58 -5.25 1.76
C SER A 76 16.62 -4.28 1.23
N THR A 77 16.73 -4.20 -0.10
CA THR A 77 17.63 -3.27 -0.79
C THR A 77 16.81 -2.27 -1.59
N ASP A 78 17.41 -1.21 -2.10
CA ASP A 78 16.76 -0.25 -3.01
C ASP A 78 16.18 -0.87 -4.29
N GLN A 79 16.53 -2.12 -4.62
CA GLN A 79 16.01 -2.80 -5.82
C GLN A 79 14.99 -3.89 -5.51
N LYS A 80 15.05 -4.50 -4.34
CA LYS A 80 14.23 -5.66 -3.98
C LYS A 80 13.69 -5.51 -2.56
N THR A 81 12.37 -5.55 -2.44
CA THR A 81 11.72 -5.60 -1.13
C THR A 81 11.63 -7.04 -0.67
N ILE A 82 12.09 -7.28 0.56
CA ILE A 82 12.03 -8.59 1.19
C ILE A 82 11.11 -8.48 2.39
N LEU A 83 10.14 -9.38 2.46
CA LEU A 83 9.19 -9.52 3.54
C LEU A 83 9.41 -10.87 4.21
N THR A 84 9.30 -10.94 5.52
CA THR A 84 9.49 -12.16 6.31
C THR A 84 8.21 -12.45 7.07
N ASP A 85 7.69 -13.66 6.93
CA ASP A 85 6.49 -14.11 7.64
C ASP A 85 6.79 -14.54 9.09
N GLU A 86 5.76 -14.94 9.84
CA GLU A 86 5.93 -15.30 11.25
C GLU A 86 6.77 -16.55 11.48
N VAL A 87 6.91 -17.40 10.46
CA VAL A 87 7.73 -18.62 10.54
C VAL A 87 9.17 -18.35 10.10
N GLY A 88 9.51 -17.11 9.76
CA GLY A 88 10.85 -16.68 9.39
C GLY A 88 11.21 -16.97 7.94
N VAL A 89 10.21 -17.23 7.08
CA VAL A 89 10.42 -17.44 5.65
C VAL A 89 10.39 -16.11 4.94
N ASP A 90 11.41 -15.89 4.10
CA ASP A 90 11.53 -14.69 3.29
C ASP A 90 10.73 -14.81 1.99
N TRP A 91 10.17 -13.68 1.60
CA TRP A 91 9.39 -13.46 0.40
C TRP A 91 9.96 -12.25 -0.32
N TRP A 92 10.10 -12.31 -1.63
CA TRP A 92 10.55 -11.16 -2.41
C TRP A 92 9.55 -10.73 -3.47
N THR A 93 9.62 -9.47 -3.86
CA THR A 93 8.81 -8.92 -4.96
C THR A 93 9.38 -9.31 -6.33
N GLU A 94 8.55 -9.90 -7.20
CA GLU A 94 8.88 -10.29 -8.59
C GLU A 94 7.62 -10.22 -9.47
N ASP A 95 7.67 -9.49 -10.59
CA ASP A 95 6.59 -9.42 -11.61
C ASP A 95 5.14 -9.38 -11.08
N ASN A 96 4.86 -8.48 -10.12
CA ASN A 96 3.56 -8.31 -9.43
C ASN A 96 3.13 -9.48 -8.52
N ALA A 97 4.09 -10.27 -8.07
CA ALA A 97 3.89 -11.32 -7.08
C ALA A 97 4.94 -11.25 -5.97
N LEU A 98 4.59 -11.79 -4.80
CA LEU A 98 5.55 -12.18 -3.79
C LEU A 98 5.90 -13.64 -3.98
N VAL A 99 7.19 -13.93 -4.11
CA VAL A 99 7.71 -15.29 -4.31
C VAL A 99 8.35 -15.77 -3.03
N ASN A 100 7.95 -16.96 -2.57
CA ASN A 100 8.46 -17.58 -1.36
C ASN A 100 9.86 -18.19 -1.57
N LEU A 101 10.75 -18.05 -0.58
CA LEU A 101 12.13 -18.53 -0.62
C LEU A 101 12.42 -19.82 0.16
N ASP A 102 11.39 -20.48 0.68
CA ASP A 102 11.48 -21.80 1.32
C ASP A 102 11.69 -22.94 0.31
N GLY A 103 11.62 -22.66 -1.00
CA GLY A 103 11.76 -23.65 -2.06
C GLY A 103 10.47 -24.40 -2.41
N SER A 104 9.33 -24.03 -1.82
CA SER A 104 8.00 -24.59 -2.13
C SER A 104 7.44 -24.13 -3.47
N GLY A 105 7.98 -23.03 -4.03
CA GLY A 105 7.46 -22.40 -5.24
C GLY A 105 6.12 -21.68 -5.04
N ARG A 106 5.74 -21.40 -3.79
CA ARG A 106 4.55 -20.61 -3.48
C ARG A 106 4.72 -19.16 -3.92
N THR A 107 3.66 -18.60 -4.50
CA THR A 107 3.57 -17.19 -4.87
C THR A 107 2.27 -16.59 -4.36
N LEU A 108 2.30 -15.31 -4.01
CA LEU A 108 1.13 -14.51 -3.68
C LEU A 108 1.00 -13.41 -4.71
N GLU A 109 -0.14 -13.36 -5.40
CA GLU A 109 -0.40 -12.31 -6.39
C GLU A 109 -0.72 -10.98 -5.70
N GLN A 110 -0.26 -9.89 -6.29
CA GLN A 110 -0.65 -8.55 -5.87
C GLN A 110 -2.16 -8.37 -6.00
N LEU A 111 -2.78 -7.79 -4.97
CA LEU A 111 -4.19 -7.46 -5.00
C LEU A 111 -4.46 -6.40 -6.07
N SER A 112 -5.61 -6.54 -6.75
CA SER A 112 -6.10 -5.53 -7.67
C SER A 112 -6.18 -4.17 -6.96
N ASN A 113 -5.42 -3.23 -7.48
CA ASN A 113 -5.33 -1.87 -6.97
C ASN A 113 -5.60 -0.90 -8.11
N CYS A 114 -5.88 0.34 -7.75
CA CYS A 114 -6.04 1.39 -8.71
C CYS A 114 -5.15 2.56 -8.28
N ASP A 115 -4.04 2.74 -9.00
CA ASP A 115 -3.22 3.94 -8.90
C ASP A 115 -3.98 5.09 -9.55
N SER A 116 -4.52 6.00 -8.74
CA SER A 116 -5.26 7.16 -9.22
C SER A 116 -5.02 8.36 -8.32
N TYR A 117 -4.95 9.55 -8.90
CA TYR A 117 -4.82 10.77 -8.13
C TYR A 117 -6.11 11.02 -7.33
N ARG A 118 -5.98 11.49 -6.08
CA ARG A 118 -7.09 11.69 -5.13
C ARG A 118 -8.26 12.52 -5.71
N PHE A 119 -7.99 13.43 -6.64
CA PHE A 119 -9.00 14.26 -7.29
C PHE A 119 -9.85 13.50 -8.34
N ASP A 120 -9.27 12.54 -9.08
CA ASP A 120 -10.03 11.68 -9.99
C ASP A 120 -10.87 10.66 -9.18
N TRP A 121 -10.35 10.19 -8.05
CA TRP A 121 -11.05 9.24 -7.18
C TRP A 121 -12.35 9.79 -6.58
N TYR A 122 -12.31 11.00 -6.04
CA TYR A 122 -13.49 11.69 -5.48
C TYR A 122 -14.55 12.02 -6.53
N ALA A 123 -14.18 12.11 -7.81
CA ALA A 123 -15.13 12.32 -8.91
C ALA A 123 -15.94 11.05 -9.23
N PHE A 124 -15.39 9.85 -8.98
CA PHE A 124 -16.07 8.57 -9.21
C PHE A 124 -16.69 7.95 -7.94
N TYR A 125 -16.14 8.22 -6.75
CA TYR A 125 -16.60 7.63 -5.48
C TYR A 125 -16.69 8.68 -4.35
N PRO A 126 -17.79 9.46 -4.27
CA PRO A 126 -17.91 10.58 -3.33
C PRO A 126 -18.04 10.19 -1.85
N HIS A 127 -18.23 8.90 -1.53
CA HIS A 127 -18.36 8.38 -0.15
C HIS A 127 -17.14 7.55 0.30
N THR A 128 -15.94 7.87 -0.17
CA THR A 128 -14.73 7.11 0.21
C THR A 128 -14.22 7.55 1.58
N ASP A 129 -14.06 6.61 2.51
CA ASP A 129 -13.43 6.82 3.82
C ASP A 129 -11.89 6.79 3.66
N THR A 130 -11.21 7.84 4.15
CA THR A 130 -9.74 7.89 4.17
C THR A 130 -9.25 7.29 5.48
N HIS A 131 -8.38 6.27 5.41
CA HIS A 131 -7.77 5.74 6.62
C HIS A 131 -6.88 6.79 7.27
N SER A 132 -7.13 7.09 8.54
CA SER A 132 -6.32 7.98 9.38
C SER A 132 -5.93 7.21 10.64
N PRO A 133 -4.62 7.09 10.97
CA PRO A 133 -4.16 6.41 12.18
C PRO A 133 -4.58 7.11 13.48
#